data_AF-A0A9R1X627-F1
#
_entry.id   AF-A0A9R1X627-F1
#
_cell.length_a   1.000
_cell.length_b   1.000
_cell.length_c   1.000
_cell.angle_alpha   90.00
_cell.angle_beta   90.00
_cell.angle_gamma   90.00
#
_symmetry.space_group_name_H-M   'P 1'
#
loop_
_entity.id
_entity.type
_entity.pdbx_description
1 polymer ?
#
loop_
_entity_poly.entity_id
_entity_poly.type
_entity_poly.pdbx_seq_one_letter_code
_entity_poly.pdbx_strand_id
1 'polypeptide(L)'
;MIYPSVVRLPFHLPNQQQIIYGEDDDIDDVLDKPSFAASKFTSWMECNAINSEARKLTYVEFPTKFVWILNDRFWKRRKVGKVIGRIHSVSPKLGEAYFLRILLNKVKGPTSFDEICTVNGETHSSFRDSCYALGLLDDDKEYIDAIKDAGHYGSGFYLRFLFATLLMCNSMSKPEI
;
A
#
# COMPACT_ATOMS: atom_id res chain seq x y z
N MET A 1 26.65 -5.00 18.73
CA MET A 1 25.34 -5.37 18.17
C MET A 1 25.27 -4.80 16.76
N ILE A 2 25.25 -5.63 15.71
CA ILE A 2 25.22 -5.16 14.31
C ILE A 2 23.76 -5.06 13.89
N TYR A 3 23.28 -3.84 13.67
CA TYR A 3 21.94 -3.61 13.14
C TYR A 3 21.92 -3.92 11.63
N PRO A 4 20.91 -4.66 11.13
CA PRO A 4 20.80 -4.93 9.70
C PRO A 4 20.57 -3.64 8.92
N SER A 5 21.10 -3.58 7.69
CA SER A 5 20.90 -2.43 6.80
C SER A 5 19.42 -2.27 6.44
N VAL A 6 18.96 -1.03 6.27
CA VAL A 6 17.56 -0.70 5.93
C VAL A 6 17.48 -0.20 4.50
N VAL A 7 16.62 -0.82 3.69
CA VAL A 7 16.33 -0.40 2.31
C VAL A 7 14.97 0.27 2.25
N ARG A 8 14.94 1.49 1.71
CA ARG A 8 13.68 2.19 1.42
C ARG A 8 13.01 1.59 0.19
N LEU A 9 11.73 1.32 0.34
CA LEU A 9 10.84 0.73 -0.66
C LEU A 9 9.79 1.76 -1.08
N PRO A 10 10.00 2.47 -2.20
CA PRO A 10 8.98 3.35 -2.75
C PRO A 10 7.83 2.53 -3.32
N PHE A 11 6.65 3.13 -3.39
CA PHE A 11 5.47 2.58 -4.05
C PHE A 11 4.63 3.75 -4.56
N HIS A 12 3.69 3.46 -5.44
CA HIS A 12 2.78 4.42 -6.04
C HIS A 12 1.46 3.73 -6.38
N LEU A 13 0.41 4.51 -6.61
CA LEU A 13 -0.85 3.99 -7.16
C LEU A 13 -0.69 3.61 -8.66
N PRO A 14 -1.64 2.85 -9.23
CA PRO A 14 -1.67 2.60 -10.66
C PRO A 14 -1.53 3.89 -11.46
N ASN A 15 -0.64 3.89 -12.47
CA ASN A 15 -0.37 5.04 -13.35
C ASN A 15 0.14 6.32 -12.66
N GLN A 16 0.58 6.24 -11.40
CA GLN A 16 1.16 7.37 -10.64
C GLN A 16 2.66 7.21 -10.39
N GLN A 17 3.35 6.48 -11.27
CA GLN A 17 4.79 6.33 -11.17
C GLN A 17 5.49 7.66 -11.45
N GLN A 18 6.40 8.08 -10.57
CA GLN A 18 7.19 9.28 -10.79
C GLN A 18 8.25 9.03 -11.89
N ILE A 19 8.22 9.86 -12.93
CA ILE A 19 9.22 9.92 -13.99
C ILE A 19 10.07 11.18 -13.74
N ILE A 20 11.39 11.04 -13.71
CA ILE A 20 12.34 12.16 -13.58
C ILE A 20 13.04 12.29 -14.93
N TYR A 21 12.94 13.48 -15.54
CA TYR A 21 13.63 13.86 -16.77
C TYR A 21 14.36 15.19 -16.56
N GLY A 22 15.46 15.41 -17.28
CA GLY A 22 16.23 16.65 -17.30
C GLY A 22 15.68 17.65 -18.32
N GLU A 23 16.15 18.90 -18.27
CA GLU A 23 15.71 19.97 -19.20
C GLU A 23 16.03 19.66 -20.68
N ASP A 24 17.03 18.82 -20.93
CA ASP A 24 17.50 18.43 -22.27
C ASP A 24 16.93 17.08 -22.77
N ASP A 25 16.09 16.42 -21.97
CA ASP A 25 15.52 15.12 -22.36
C ASP A 25 14.28 15.31 -23.25
N ASP A 26 14.26 14.64 -24.41
CA ASP A 26 13.07 14.59 -25.27
C ASP A 26 11.97 13.74 -24.61
N ILE A 27 10.78 14.32 -24.48
CA ILE A 27 9.62 13.70 -23.79
C ILE A 27 9.20 12.41 -24.48
N ASP A 28 9.25 12.35 -25.81
CA ASP A 28 8.84 11.16 -26.56
C ASP A 28 9.87 10.03 -26.36
N ASP A 29 11.17 10.36 -26.33
CA ASP A 29 12.24 9.40 -26.00
C ASP A 29 12.24 8.96 -24.52
N VAL A 30 11.70 9.78 -23.62
CA VAL A 30 11.54 9.44 -22.20
C VAL A 30 10.39 8.46 -21.99
N LEU A 31 9.29 8.63 -22.73
CA LEU A 31 8.12 7.75 -22.66
C LEU A 31 8.39 6.38 -23.31
N ASP A 32 9.19 6.35 -24.38
CA ASP A 32 9.47 5.12 -25.14
C ASP A 32 10.59 4.25 -24.56
N LYS A 33 11.31 4.70 -23.52
CA LYS A 33 12.37 3.87 -22.89
C LYS A 33 11.77 2.91 -21.84
N PRO A 34 11.83 1.57 -22.08
CA PRO A 34 11.33 0.58 -21.13
C PRO A 34 12.06 0.60 -19.78
N SER A 35 13.28 1.15 -19.74
CA SER A 35 14.07 1.31 -18.52
C SER A 35 13.51 2.37 -17.55
N PHE A 36 12.62 3.26 -17.96
CA PHE A 36 11.99 4.25 -17.07
C PHE A 36 10.71 3.74 -16.40
N ALA A 37 10.06 2.73 -17.00
CA ALA A 37 8.85 2.09 -16.47
C ALA A 37 9.14 1.15 -15.28
N ALA A 38 10.34 0.58 -15.19
CA ALA A 38 10.72 -0.31 -14.09
C ALA A 38 11.08 0.48 -12.80
N SER A 39 10.14 0.55 -11.86
CA SER A 39 10.41 0.96 -10.48
C SER A 39 10.72 -0.26 -9.62
N LYS A 40 11.32 -0.05 -8.44
CA LYS A 40 11.46 -1.13 -7.43
C LYS A 40 10.15 -1.85 -7.16
N PHE A 41 9.04 -1.11 -7.24
CA PHE A 41 7.71 -1.60 -6.93
C PHE A 41 7.12 -2.42 -8.09
N THR A 42 7.20 -1.95 -9.33
CA THR A 42 6.72 -2.71 -10.50
C THR A 42 7.60 -3.93 -10.78
N SER A 43 8.92 -3.79 -10.66
CA SER A 43 9.84 -4.92 -10.81
C SER A 43 9.72 -5.97 -9.72
N TRP A 44 9.15 -5.65 -8.57
CA TRP A 44 8.81 -6.66 -7.56
C TRP A 44 7.70 -7.58 -8.08
N MET A 45 6.65 -7.02 -8.68
CA MET A 45 5.55 -7.77 -9.29
C MET A 45 6.02 -8.59 -10.49
N GLU A 46 6.86 -8.01 -11.35
CA GLU A 46 7.51 -8.73 -12.46
C GLU A 46 8.34 -9.92 -11.95
N CYS A 47 9.10 -9.74 -10.87
CA CYS A 47 9.88 -10.82 -10.27
C CYS A 47 8.97 -11.94 -9.71
N ASN A 48 7.84 -11.58 -9.11
CA ASN A 48 6.86 -12.54 -8.61
C ASN A 48 6.25 -13.38 -9.75
N ALA A 49 6.10 -12.81 -10.95
CA ALA A 49 5.57 -13.53 -12.10
C ALA A 49 6.45 -14.75 -12.47
N ILE A 50 7.77 -14.60 -12.39
CA ILE A 50 8.75 -15.59 -12.89
C ILE A 50 9.46 -16.40 -11.79
N ASN A 51 9.33 -16.03 -10.51
CA ASN A 51 10.09 -16.63 -9.42
C ASN A 51 9.19 -17.11 -8.27
N SER A 52 9.13 -18.44 -8.07
CA SER A 52 8.30 -19.05 -7.03
C SER A 52 8.70 -18.69 -5.59
N GLU A 53 9.97 -18.35 -5.37
CA GLU A 53 10.48 -17.92 -4.06
C GLU A 53 10.15 -16.46 -3.78
N ALA A 54 10.10 -15.63 -4.84
CA ALA A 54 9.61 -14.26 -4.75
C ALA A 54 8.15 -14.22 -4.28
N ARG A 55 7.32 -15.16 -4.76
CA ARG A 55 5.91 -15.27 -4.37
C ARG A 55 5.64 -15.53 -2.89
N LYS A 56 6.64 -15.95 -2.13
CA LYS A 56 6.51 -16.24 -0.68
C LYS A 56 6.68 -15.01 0.22
N LEU A 57 7.03 -13.86 -0.36
CA LEU A 57 7.44 -12.67 0.36
C LEU A 57 6.45 -11.52 0.11
N THR A 58 6.19 -10.75 1.16
CA THR A 58 5.57 -9.42 1.03
C THR A 58 6.58 -8.42 0.47
N TYR A 59 6.13 -7.24 0.06
CA TYR A 59 7.03 -6.21 -0.46
C TYR A 59 8.08 -5.78 0.60
N VAL A 60 7.68 -5.64 1.86
CA VAL A 60 8.59 -5.29 2.98
C VAL A 60 9.61 -6.38 3.30
N GLU A 61 9.26 -7.64 3.11
CA GLU A 61 10.16 -8.77 3.30
C GLU A 61 11.08 -9.00 2.09
N PHE A 62 10.74 -8.46 0.92
CA PHE A 62 11.45 -8.74 -0.32
C PHE A 62 12.98 -8.52 -0.25
N PRO A 63 13.48 -7.40 0.33
CA PRO A 63 14.92 -7.14 0.44
C PRO A 63 15.69 -8.14 1.30
N THR A 64 15.00 -8.94 2.11
CA THR A 64 15.62 -10.01 2.91
C THR A 64 16.20 -11.12 2.04
N LYS A 65 15.61 -11.34 0.85
CA LYS A 65 16.02 -12.38 -0.11
C LYS A 65 16.46 -11.85 -1.46
N PHE A 66 16.13 -10.61 -1.79
CA PHE A 66 16.48 -9.98 -3.07
C PHE A 66 17.27 -8.68 -2.86
N VAL A 67 18.06 -8.31 -3.86
CA VAL A 67 18.83 -7.06 -3.91
C VAL A 67 18.48 -6.32 -5.20
N TRP A 68 18.24 -5.02 -5.06
CA TRP A 68 17.97 -4.14 -6.20
C TRP A 68 19.28 -3.84 -6.94
N ILE A 69 19.32 -4.14 -8.23
CA ILE A 69 20.41 -3.75 -9.12
C ILE A 69 20.01 -2.45 -9.78
N LEU A 70 20.65 -1.34 -9.41
CA LEU A 70 20.21 0.00 -9.80
C LEU A 70 20.37 0.26 -11.30
N ASN A 71 21.51 -0.13 -11.88
CA ASN A 71 21.83 0.17 -13.28
C ASN A 71 20.87 -0.55 -14.24
N ASP A 72 20.58 -1.81 -13.95
CA ASP A 72 19.73 -2.66 -14.79
C ASP A 72 18.26 -2.68 -14.33
N ARG A 73 17.95 -1.97 -13.22
CA ARG A 73 16.61 -1.82 -12.62
C ARG A 73 15.84 -3.12 -12.43
N PHE A 74 16.46 -4.12 -11.79
CA PHE A 74 15.78 -5.36 -11.47
C PHE A 74 16.16 -5.92 -10.10
N TRP A 75 15.38 -6.90 -9.64
CA TRP A 75 15.65 -7.63 -8.41
C TRP A 75 16.42 -8.92 -8.68
N LYS A 76 17.59 -9.06 -8.04
CA LYS A 76 18.41 -10.26 -8.10
C LYS A 76 18.38 -11.00 -6.77
N ARG A 77 18.46 -12.33 -6.79
CA ARG A 77 18.56 -13.11 -5.53
C ARG A 77 19.81 -12.70 -4.75
N ARG A 78 19.61 -12.39 -3.48
CA ARG A 78 20.66 -12.01 -2.54
C ARG A 78 21.49 -13.24 -2.18
N LYS A 79 22.81 -13.10 -2.24
CA LYS A 79 23.76 -14.14 -1.81
C LYS A 79 24.19 -13.98 -0.35
N VAL A 80 24.37 -12.73 0.12
CA VAL A 80 24.94 -12.41 1.44
C VAL A 80 24.22 -11.22 2.08
N GLY A 81 24.19 -11.19 3.42
CA GLY A 81 23.73 -10.07 4.25
C GLY A 81 22.26 -10.18 4.70
N LYS A 82 21.93 -9.49 5.79
CA LYS A 82 20.56 -9.32 6.28
C LYS A 82 20.16 -7.85 6.11
N VAL A 83 18.99 -7.65 5.51
CA VAL A 83 18.44 -6.31 5.20
C VAL A 83 16.97 -6.30 5.55
N ILE A 84 16.49 -5.17 6.07
CA ILE A 84 15.07 -4.93 6.35
C ILE A 84 14.53 -3.94 5.30
N GLY A 85 13.40 -4.27 4.68
CA GLY A 85 12.67 -3.35 3.82
C GLY A 85 11.82 -2.39 4.66
N ARG A 86 11.78 -1.11 4.27
CA ARG A 86 10.94 -0.10 4.92
C ARG A 86 10.17 0.73 3.90
N ILE A 87 8.85 0.68 4.02
CA ILE A 87 7.94 1.57 3.29
C ILE A 87 7.77 2.87 4.09
N HIS A 88 7.64 3.99 3.38
CA HIS A 88 7.43 5.29 4.02
C HIS A 88 6.04 5.36 4.67
N SER A 89 5.90 6.20 5.71
CA SER A 89 4.60 6.42 6.33
C SER A 89 3.70 7.19 5.37
N VAL A 90 2.42 6.81 5.30
CA VAL A 90 1.40 7.50 4.52
C VAL A 90 0.28 7.88 5.45
N SER A 91 -0.20 9.11 5.35
CA SER A 91 -1.33 9.59 6.14
C SER A 91 -2.62 8.91 5.69
N PRO A 92 -3.53 8.51 6.60
CA PRO A 92 -4.87 8.04 6.24
C PRO A 92 -5.63 9.01 5.33
N LYS A 93 -5.32 10.32 5.38
CA LYS A 93 -5.92 11.35 4.53
C LYS A 93 -5.60 11.18 3.03
N LEU A 94 -4.59 10.38 2.68
CA LEU A 94 -4.22 10.09 1.30
C LEU A 94 -4.98 8.89 0.71
N GLY A 95 -6.04 8.42 1.39
CA GLY A 95 -7.01 7.46 0.86
C GLY A 95 -6.37 6.17 0.37
N GLU A 96 -6.56 5.85 -0.90
CA GLU A 96 -6.07 4.61 -1.53
C GLU A 96 -4.57 4.35 -1.34
N ALA A 97 -3.73 5.38 -1.29
CA ALA A 97 -2.30 5.20 -1.05
C ALA A 97 -2.02 4.66 0.37
N TYR A 98 -2.84 5.04 1.36
CA TYR A 98 -2.75 4.53 2.72
C TYR A 98 -3.14 3.04 2.79
N PHE A 99 -4.23 2.67 2.13
CA PHE A 99 -4.70 1.28 2.10
C PHE A 99 -3.75 0.38 1.32
N LEU A 100 -3.22 0.84 0.18
CA LEU A 100 -2.17 0.15 -0.56
C LEU A 100 -0.96 -0.10 0.35
N ARG A 101 -0.48 0.90 1.10
CA ARG A 101 0.62 0.74 2.05
C ARG A 101 0.37 -0.40 3.05
N ILE A 102 -0.87 -0.52 3.56
CA ILE A 102 -1.26 -1.60 4.47
C ILE A 102 -1.14 -2.95 3.76
N LEU A 103 -1.72 -3.09 2.57
CA LEU A 103 -1.69 -4.33 1.79
C LEU A 103 -0.26 -4.78 1.47
N LEU A 104 0.65 -3.85 1.18
CA LEU A 104 2.06 -4.18 0.89
C LEU A 104 2.82 -4.80 2.08
N ASN A 105 2.26 -4.72 3.30
CA ASN A 105 2.77 -5.41 4.48
C ASN A 105 2.13 -6.79 4.70
N LYS A 106 1.14 -7.18 3.90
CA LYS A 106 0.30 -8.37 4.13
C LYS A 106 0.27 -9.32 2.93
N VAL A 107 0.09 -8.78 1.72
CA VAL A 107 -0.05 -9.55 0.49
C VAL A 107 1.32 -10.07 0.04
N LYS A 108 1.36 -11.35 -0.32
CA LYS A 108 2.58 -12.05 -0.75
C LYS A 108 2.49 -12.37 -2.23
N GLY A 109 3.57 -12.06 -2.94
CA GLY A 109 3.74 -12.52 -4.32
C GLY A 109 2.76 -12.02 -5.39
N PRO A 110 2.10 -10.85 -5.28
CA PRO A 110 1.21 -10.39 -6.33
C PRO A 110 2.00 -10.09 -7.62
N THR A 111 1.42 -10.38 -8.77
CA THR A 111 2.01 -10.12 -10.09
C THR A 111 1.45 -8.86 -10.77
N SER A 112 0.41 -8.25 -10.19
CA SER A 112 -0.23 -7.03 -10.68
C SER A 112 -0.87 -6.24 -9.53
N PHE A 113 -1.35 -5.02 -9.82
CA PHE A 113 -2.15 -4.25 -8.87
C PHE A 113 -3.47 -4.95 -8.53
N ASP A 114 -4.11 -5.60 -9.49
CA ASP A 114 -5.36 -6.33 -9.27
C ASP A 114 -5.14 -7.52 -8.33
N GLU A 115 -3.99 -8.20 -8.44
CA GLU A 115 -3.62 -9.25 -7.49
C GLU A 115 -3.31 -8.70 -6.09
N ILE A 116 -2.86 -7.45 -5.96
CA ILE A 116 -2.76 -6.78 -4.64
C ILE A 116 -4.16 -6.58 -4.03
N CYS A 117 -5.17 -6.30 -4.87
CA CYS A 117 -6.58 -6.17 -4.47
C CYS A 117 -7.33 -7.50 -4.35
N THR A 118 -6.67 -8.64 -4.55
CA THR A 118 -7.34 -9.94 -4.54
C THR A 118 -7.26 -10.58 -3.16
N VAL A 119 -8.42 -10.86 -2.57
CA VAL A 119 -8.55 -11.48 -1.24
C VAL A 119 -9.40 -12.74 -1.39
N ASN A 120 -8.90 -13.88 -0.92
CA ASN A 120 -9.59 -15.18 -1.00
C ASN A 120 -10.05 -15.58 -2.43
N GLY A 121 -9.36 -15.09 -3.47
CA GLY A 121 -9.68 -15.38 -4.87
C GLY A 121 -10.67 -14.41 -5.52
N GLU A 122 -11.17 -13.41 -4.77
CA GLU A 122 -12.02 -12.34 -5.29
C GLU A 122 -11.24 -11.04 -5.41
N THR A 123 -11.27 -10.42 -6.59
CA THR A 123 -10.64 -9.11 -6.83
C THR A 123 -11.60 -7.99 -6.46
N HIS A 124 -11.20 -7.13 -5.53
CA HIS A 124 -12.01 -5.99 -5.10
C HIS A 124 -11.76 -4.73 -5.93
N SER A 125 -12.75 -3.83 -5.94
CA SER A 125 -12.73 -2.56 -6.67
C SER A 125 -11.71 -1.52 -6.16
N SER A 126 -11.27 -1.65 -4.90
CA SER A 126 -10.34 -0.70 -4.27
C SER A 126 -9.39 -1.39 -3.30
N PHE A 127 -8.26 -0.74 -3.00
CA PHE A 127 -7.33 -1.20 -1.96
C PHE A 127 -8.00 -1.13 -0.58
N ARG A 128 -8.90 -0.17 -0.40
CA ARG A 128 -9.69 -0.06 0.82
C ARG A 128 -10.61 -1.25 1.03
N ASP A 129 -11.39 -1.63 0.02
CA ASP A 129 -12.30 -2.77 0.11
C ASP A 129 -11.53 -4.08 0.34
N SER A 130 -10.34 -4.21 -0.26
CA SER A 130 -9.42 -5.31 0.00
C SER A 130 -8.94 -5.34 1.47
N CYS A 131 -8.59 -4.18 2.03
CA CYS A 131 -8.27 -4.08 3.46
C CYS A 131 -9.46 -4.48 4.35
N TYR A 132 -10.68 -4.07 3.97
CA TYR A 132 -11.90 -4.42 4.68
C TYR A 132 -12.16 -5.93 4.64
N ALA A 133 -12.06 -6.57 3.46
CA ALA A 133 -12.23 -8.01 3.28
C ALA A 133 -11.18 -8.83 4.07
N LEU A 134 -9.98 -8.29 4.26
CA LEU A 134 -8.94 -8.89 5.12
C LEU A 134 -9.15 -8.63 6.63
N GLY A 135 -10.18 -7.88 7.02
CA GLY A 135 -10.42 -7.49 8.42
C GLY A 135 -9.31 -6.58 8.99
N LEU A 136 -8.68 -5.77 8.14
CA LEU A 136 -7.58 -4.86 8.53
C LEU A 136 -8.07 -3.45 8.88
N LEU A 137 -9.36 -3.17 8.67
CA LEU A 137 -9.99 -1.92 9.05
C LEU A 137 -10.87 -2.19 10.27
N ASP A 138 -10.76 -1.34 11.28
CA ASP A 138 -11.76 -1.29 12.34
C ASP A 138 -13.10 -0.91 11.69
N ASP A 139 -14.16 -1.64 12.00
CA ASP A 139 -15.47 -1.32 11.45
C ASP A 139 -16.00 -0.04 12.11
N ASP A 140 -16.88 0.67 11.40
CA ASP A 140 -17.54 1.84 11.96
C ASP A 140 -18.67 1.46 12.92
N LYS A 141 -18.90 0.16 13.12
CA LYS A 141 -20.10 -0.35 13.78
C LYS A 141 -20.11 0.09 15.23
N GLU A 142 -18.96 0.08 15.90
CA GLU A 142 -18.86 0.58 17.28
C GLU A 142 -19.26 2.06 17.37
N TYR A 143 -18.85 2.89 16.41
CA TYR A 143 -19.23 4.30 16.37
C TYR A 143 -20.71 4.50 15.99
N ILE A 144 -21.21 3.71 15.04
CA ILE A 144 -22.63 3.73 14.63
C ILE A 144 -23.53 3.31 15.78
N ASP A 145 -23.18 2.24 16.49
CA ASP A 145 -23.93 1.72 17.63
C ASP A 145 -23.83 2.72 18.80
N ALA A 146 -22.67 3.34 19.04
CA ALA A 146 -22.53 4.41 20.03
C ALA A 146 -23.36 5.67 19.70
N ILE A 147 -23.48 6.06 18.43
CA ILE A 147 -24.36 7.18 18.00
C ILE A 147 -25.83 6.80 18.20
N LYS A 148 -26.23 5.56 17.85
CA LYS A 148 -27.60 5.07 18.03
C LYS A 148 -28.00 5.03 19.51
N ASP A 149 -27.13 4.49 20.37
CA ASP A 149 -27.34 4.47 21.82
C ASP A 149 -27.37 5.88 22.40
N ALA A 150 -26.45 6.76 21.99
CA ALA A 150 -26.49 8.17 22.37
C ALA A 150 -27.78 8.87 21.89
N GLY A 151 -28.40 8.41 20.80
CA GLY A 151 -29.68 8.91 20.32
C GLY A 151 -30.84 8.64 21.27
N HIS A 152 -30.75 7.57 22.07
CA HIS A 152 -31.77 7.22 23.06
C HIS A 152 -31.65 8.00 24.37
N TYR A 153 -30.43 8.40 24.76
CA TYR A 153 -30.15 8.99 26.09
C TYR A 153 -29.55 10.40 26.05
N GLY A 154 -29.06 10.85 24.89
CA GLY A 154 -28.29 12.08 24.72
C GLY A 154 -29.12 13.30 24.35
N SER A 155 -28.64 14.48 24.72
CA SER A 155 -29.24 15.74 24.30
C SER A 155 -28.86 16.08 22.84
N GLY A 156 -29.68 16.89 22.18
CA GLY A 156 -29.40 17.31 20.80
C GLY A 156 -28.08 18.08 20.63
N PHE A 157 -27.57 18.71 21.70
CA PHE A 157 -26.22 19.31 21.72
C PHE A 157 -25.14 18.22 21.77
N TYR A 158 -25.29 17.24 22.67
CA TYR A 158 -24.36 16.13 22.81
C TYR A 158 -24.22 15.33 21.52
N LEU A 159 -25.34 15.05 20.83
CA LEU A 159 -25.32 14.34 19.54
C LEU A 159 -24.56 15.10 18.45
N ARG A 160 -24.76 16.43 18.34
CA ARG A 160 -24.02 17.27 17.39
C ARG A 160 -22.53 17.33 17.71
N PHE A 161 -22.19 17.42 18.99
CA PHE A 161 -20.80 17.43 19.44
C PHE A 161 -20.10 16.08 19.19
N LEU A 162 -20.77 14.98 19.50
CA LEU A 162 -20.28 13.62 19.26
C LEU A 162 -20.04 13.40 17.76
N PHE A 163 -21.00 13.76 16.91
CA PHE A 163 -20.86 13.66 15.45
C PHE A 163 -19.70 14.51 14.90
N ALA A 164 -19.57 15.77 15.34
CA ALA A 164 -18.45 16.62 14.94
C ALA A 164 -17.10 16.04 15.39
N THR A 165 -17.04 15.45 16.58
CA THR A 165 -15.82 14.80 17.10
C THR A 165 -15.45 13.58 16.25
N LEU A 166 -16.42 12.73 15.91
CA LEU A 166 -16.20 11.56 15.06
C LEU A 166 -15.75 11.94 13.64
N LEU A 167 -16.31 13.00 13.06
CA LEU A 167 -15.84 13.54 11.77
C LEU A 167 -14.41 14.07 11.85
N MET A 168 -14.04 14.75 12.95
CA MET A 168 -12.70 15.29 13.15
C MET A 168 -11.64 14.21 13.38
N CYS A 169 -12.03 13.10 14.01
CA CYS A 169 -11.14 11.97 14.29
C CYS A 169 -10.90 11.07 13.06
N ASN A 170 -11.66 11.25 11.97
CA ASN A 170 -11.58 10.43 10.76
C ASN A 170 -11.69 8.92 11.06
N SER A 171 -12.39 8.60 12.16
CA SER A 171 -12.61 7.25 12.69
C SER A 171 -13.83 6.57 12.07
N MET A 172 -14.60 7.30 11.26
CA MET A 172 -15.65 6.75 10.42
C MET A 172 -15.09 6.51 9.01
N SER A 173 -14.84 5.25 8.72
CA SER A 173 -14.42 4.70 7.45
C SER A 173 -15.50 4.82 6.36
N LYS A 174 -16.80 4.76 6.68
CA LYS A 174 -17.96 4.81 5.77
C LYS A 174 -19.19 5.46 6.45
N PRO A 175 -19.54 6.71 6.12
CA PRO A 175 -20.88 7.23 6.35
C PRO A 175 -21.75 6.94 5.11
N GLU A 176 -22.04 5.68 4.83
CA GLU A 176 -23.03 5.32 3.80
C GLU A 176 -24.14 4.46 4.40
N ILE A 177 -25.37 4.78 3.97
CA ILE A 177 -26.68 4.33 4.48
C ILE A 177 -26.96 2.89 4.09
#